data_AF-A0A1N6KUZ3-F1
#
_entry.id   AF-A0A1N6KUZ3-F1
#
_cell.length_a   1.000
_cell.length_b   1.000
_cell.length_c   1.000
_cell.angle_alpha   90.00
_cell.angle_beta   90.00
_cell.angle_gamma   90.00
#
_symmetry.space_group_name_H-M   'P 1'
#
loop_
_entity.id
_entity.type
_entity.pdbx_description
1 polymer ?
#
loop_
_entity_poly.entity_id
_entity_poly.type
_entity_poly.pdbx_seq_one_letter_code
_entity_poly.pdbx_strand_id
1 'polypeptide(L)'
;MRSVPLWFGVVVFGVCLGSGAQDAVKSEKVAARASSRADDAKAIAGLVVSFTKAFNAGDAAAAAATYAEDALVVDEQGTRTEGRAAVRDQLAASFVESPGSTIAIQVDALRFLGPDTALEEGQTTITPAGAGGVPEVTRFTVVYVKRDGQWLQSAVRDEVTHQLTPHERLKELEWLVGDWINESQDAVVHTTCKWADNGNFLLREFTMKTHGQPVLSGSQRIGWDPVRSQFKTWIFDTEGALARATGPATVTSG
;
A
#
# COMPACT_ATOMS: atom_id res chain seq x y z
N MET A 1 -42.48 39.32 -49.04
CA MET A 1 -43.05 38.00 -48.70
C MET A 1 -42.25 37.46 -47.51
N ARG A 2 -42.77 37.06 -46.35
CA ARG A 2 -44.10 36.99 -45.73
C ARG A 2 -43.86 37.05 -44.20
N SER A 3 -44.89 37.49 -43.48
CA SER A 3 -45.00 37.83 -42.05
C SER A 3 -44.62 36.71 -41.07
N VAL A 4 -44.09 37.08 -39.89
CA VAL A 4 -44.02 36.22 -38.69
C VAL A 4 -45.07 36.69 -37.69
N PRO A 5 -46.09 35.89 -37.33
CA PRO A 5 -46.99 36.21 -36.24
C PRO A 5 -46.56 35.55 -34.93
N LEU A 6 -46.73 36.30 -33.84
CA LEU A 6 -46.84 35.80 -32.46
C LEU A 6 -47.94 34.73 -32.39
N TRP A 7 -47.66 33.63 -31.68
CA TRP A 7 -48.72 32.75 -31.17
C TRP A 7 -48.53 32.50 -29.67
N PHE A 8 -49.54 32.95 -28.92
CA PHE A 8 -49.79 32.65 -27.52
C PHE A 8 -50.36 31.22 -27.40
N GLY A 9 -49.78 30.45 -26.49
CA GLY A 9 -50.45 29.53 -25.56
C GLY A 9 -51.33 28.38 -26.09
N VAL A 10 -50.92 27.15 -25.75
CA VAL A 10 -51.80 26.20 -25.03
C VAL A 10 -50.93 25.40 -24.05
N VAL A 11 -51.11 25.65 -22.76
CA VAL A 11 -50.66 24.76 -21.69
C VAL A 11 -51.69 23.64 -21.61
N VAL A 12 -51.33 22.44 -22.05
CA VAL A 12 -52.07 21.23 -21.71
C VAL A 12 -51.59 20.80 -20.33
N PHE A 13 -52.40 21.05 -19.30
CA PHE A 13 -52.25 20.39 -18.00
C PHE A 13 -52.62 18.91 -18.19
N GLY A 14 -51.65 18.13 -18.67
CA GLY A 14 -51.72 16.68 -18.60
C GLY A 14 -51.56 16.27 -17.14
N VAL A 15 -52.66 15.94 -16.47
CA VAL A 15 -52.63 15.22 -15.19
C VAL A 15 -51.97 13.87 -15.44
N CYS A 16 -50.66 13.80 -15.23
CA CYS A 16 -49.94 12.54 -15.12
C CYS A 16 -50.21 11.96 -13.72
N LEU A 17 -51.39 11.37 -13.55
CA LEU A 17 -51.62 10.34 -12.54
C LEU A 17 -50.74 9.13 -12.91
N GLY A 18 -49.50 9.10 -12.42
CA GLY A 18 -48.59 7.99 -12.75
C GLY A 18 -47.18 7.97 -12.19
N SER A 19 -46.72 8.95 -11.38
CA SER A 19 -45.32 8.96 -10.89
C SER A 19 -45.13 8.31 -9.50
N GLY A 20 -46.16 8.26 -8.65
CA GLY A 20 -45.99 7.84 -7.25
C GLY A 20 -45.63 6.37 -7.04
N ALA A 21 -46.06 5.47 -7.93
CA ALA A 21 -45.78 4.03 -7.80
C ALA A 21 -44.35 3.66 -8.21
N GLN A 22 -43.77 4.34 -9.22
CA GLN A 22 -42.40 4.07 -9.66
C GLN A 22 -41.36 4.64 -8.68
N ASP A 23 -41.64 5.80 -8.09
CA ASP A 23 -40.76 6.41 -7.09
C ASP A 23 -40.73 5.62 -5.77
N ALA A 24 -41.86 5.05 -5.35
CA ALA A 24 -41.93 4.18 -4.17
C ALA A 24 -41.16 2.85 -4.35
N VAL A 25 -41.33 2.17 -5.48
CA VAL A 25 -40.64 0.90 -5.78
C VAL A 25 -39.12 1.09 -5.90
N LYS A 26 -38.69 2.23 -6.49
CA LYS A 26 -37.26 2.57 -6.57
C LYS A 26 -36.66 2.85 -5.18
N SER A 27 -37.38 3.56 -4.33
CA SER A 27 -36.98 3.86 -2.94
C SER A 27 -36.85 2.58 -2.09
N GLU A 28 -37.82 1.68 -2.18
CA GLU A 28 -37.82 0.40 -1.48
C GLU A 28 -36.65 -0.51 -1.91
N LYS A 29 -36.37 -0.57 -3.22
CA LYS A 29 -35.25 -1.35 -3.76
C LYS A 29 -33.88 -0.79 -3.35
N VAL A 30 -33.75 0.53 -3.23
CA VAL A 30 -32.52 1.18 -2.74
C VAL A 30 -32.33 0.90 -1.24
N ALA A 31 -33.39 1.00 -0.44
CA ALA A 31 -33.34 0.69 0.99
C ALA A 31 -33.01 -0.79 1.25
N ALA A 32 -33.63 -1.71 0.51
CA ALA A 32 -33.32 -3.15 0.58
C ALA A 32 -31.88 -3.46 0.16
N ARG A 33 -31.37 -2.78 -0.88
CA ARG A 33 -29.96 -2.89 -1.28
C ARG A 33 -29.04 -2.34 -0.18
N ALA A 34 -29.36 -1.21 0.45
CA ALA A 34 -28.55 -0.66 1.53
C ALA A 34 -28.53 -1.58 2.77
N SER A 35 -29.68 -2.15 3.15
CA SER A 35 -29.77 -3.12 4.26
C SER A 35 -28.96 -4.38 3.99
N SER A 36 -29.12 -4.97 2.79
CA SER A 36 -28.33 -6.16 2.41
C SER A 36 -26.83 -5.88 2.41
N ARG A 37 -26.38 -4.66 2.06
CA ARG A 37 -24.96 -4.29 2.19
C ARG A 37 -24.49 -4.16 3.63
N ALA A 38 -25.32 -3.66 4.53
CA ALA A 38 -24.99 -3.63 5.95
C ALA A 38 -24.87 -5.05 6.52
N ASP A 39 -25.79 -5.95 6.15
CA ASP A 39 -25.76 -7.35 6.56
C ASP A 39 -24.55 -8.10 5.98
N ASP A 40 -24.22 -7.87 4.70
CA ASP A 40 -23.03 -8.43 4.06
C ASP A 40 -21.75 -7.93 4.72
N ALA A 41 -21.65 -6.63 5.02
CA ALA A 41 -20.48 -6.06 5.70
C ALA A 41 -20.30 -6.68 7.10
N LYS A 42 -21.40 -6.88 7.83
CA LYS A 42 -21.39 -7.58 9.12
C LYS A 42 -20.96 -9.04 8.98
N ALA A 43 -21.40 -9.74 7.93
CA ALA A 43 -21.01 -11.12 7.67
C ALA A 43 -19.51 -11.24 7.34
N ILE A 44 -18.96 -10.33 6.52
CA ILE A 44 -17.51 -10.26 6.23
C ILE A 44 -16.72 -9.94 7.51
N ALA A 45 -17.17 -8.98 8.32
CA ALA A 45 -16.53 -8.70 9.61
C ALA A 45 -16.53 -9.92 10.54
N GLY A 46 -17.63 -10.69 10.57
CA GLY A 46 -17.69 -11.96 11.31
C GLY A 46 -16.74 -13.02 10.78
N LEU A 47 -16.51 -13.07 9.47
CA LEU A 47 -15.52 -13.95 8.83
C LEU A 47 -14.10 -13.58 9.27
N VAL A 48 -13.74 -12.30 9.25
CA VAL A 48 -12.42 -11.78 9.69
C VAL A 48 -12.16 -12.10 11.17
N VAL A 49 -13.16 -11.92 12.02
CA VAL A 49 -13.09 -12.30 13.45
C VAL A 49 -12.86 -13.82 13.60
N SER A 50 -13.54 -14.63 12.79
CA SER A 50 -13.39 -16.09 12.82
C SER A 50 -11.99 -16.53 12.38
N PHE A 51 -11.46 -15.94 11.31
CA PHE A 51 -10.10 -16.18 10.85
C PHE A 51 -9.07 -15.79 11.92
N THR A 52 -9.21 -14.58 12.50
CA THR A 52 -8.30 -14.06 13.55
C THR A 52 -8.28 -14.99 14.76
N LYS A 53 -9.45 -15.44 15.21
CA LYS A 53 -9.56 -16.39 16.33
C LYS A 53 -8.90 -17.73 16.01
N ALA A 54 -9.13 -18.28 14.83
CA ALA A 54 -8.55 -19.54 14.41
C ALA A 54 -7.03 -19.47 14.29
N PHE A 55 -6.50 -18.39 13.69
CA PHE A 55 -5.06 -18.13 13.61
C PHE A 55 -4.44 -18.04 15.01
N ASN A 56 -5.03 -17.25 15.90
CA ASN A 56 -4.52 -17.08 17.27
C ASN A 56 -4.63 -18.35 18.13
N ALA A 57 -5.45 -19.32 17.71
CA ALA A 57 -5.54 -20.64 18.32
C ALA A 57 -4.59 -21.67 17.68
N GLY A 58 -3.86 -21.32 16.62
CA GLY A 58 -3.07 -22.25 15.82
C GLY A 58 -3.91 -23.29 15.07
N ASP A 59 -5.20 -23.00 14.83
CA ASP A 59 -6.13 -23.92 14.17
C ASP A 59 -6.16 -23.67 12.66
N ALA A 60 -5.25 -24.34 11.95
CA ALA A 60 -5.12 -24.20 10.50
C ALA A 60 -6.38 -24.66 9.75
N ALA A 61 -7.11 -25.65 10.27
CA ALA A 61 -8.32 -26.14 9.64
C ALA A 61 -9.45 -25.11 9.73
N ALA A 62 -9.66 -24.53 10.92
CA ALA A 62 -10.67 -23.48 11.12
C ALA A 62 -10.30 -22.19 10.37
N ALA A 63 -9.02 -21.83 10.32
CA ALA A 63 -8.56 -20.66 9.57
C ALA A 63 -8.78 -20.85 8.06
N ALA A 64 -8.37 -22.00 7.50
CA ALA A 64 -8.58 -22.33 6.09
C ALA A 64 -10.06 -22.45 5.71
N ALA A 65 -10.95 -22.81 6.64
CA ALA A 65 -12.39 -22.87 6.38
C ALA A 65 -13.02 -21.51 5.98
N THR A 66 -12.33 -20.40 6.26
CA THR A 66 -12.76 -19.06 5.84
C THR A 66 -12.46 -18.76 4.36
N TYR A 67 -11.67 -19.60 3.69
CA TYR A 67 -11.29 -19.46 2.29
C TYR A 67 -12.24 -20.21 1.35
N ALA A 68 -12.37 -19.75 0.12
CA ALA A 68 -13.01 -20.49 -0.96
C ALA A 68 -12.21 -21.76 -1.30
N GLU A 69 -12.86 -22.78 -1.88
CA GLU A 69 -12.19 -24.05 -2.22
C GLU A 69 -11.03 -23.88 -3.20
N ASP A 70 -11.20 -22.95 -4.13
CA ASP A 70 -10.28 -22.51 -5.18
C ASP A 70 -9.53 -21.22 -4.81
N ALA A 71 -9.39 -20.92 -3.52
CA ALA A 71 -8.77 -19.67 -3.09
C ALA A 71 -7.31 -19.56 -3.54
N LEU A 72 -6.87 -18.34 -3.79
CA LEU A 72 -5.49 -18.01 -4.15
C LEU A 72 -4.89 -17.12 -3.07
N VAL A 73 -3.76 -17.51 -2.51
CA VAL A 73 -2.96 -16.68 -1.60
C VAL A 73 -1.63 -16.35 -2.27
N VAL A 74 -1.24 -15.09 -2.20
CA VAL A 74 0.09 -14.61 -2.58
C VAL A 74 0.68 -13.89 -1.39
N ASP A 75 1.71 -14.46 -0.78
CA ASP A 75 2.37 -13.86 0.38
C ASP A 75 3.32 -12.71 0.00
N GLU A 76 3.91 -12.05 1.00
CA GLU A 76 4.79 -10.90 0.81
C GLU A 76 6.09 -11.25 0.06
N GLN A 77 6.46 -12.53 0.00
CA GLN A 77 7.60 -13.03 -0.77
C GLN A 77 7.23 -13.32 -2.23
N GLY A 78 5.93 -13.23 -2.56
CA GLY A 78 5.38 -13.53 -3.88
C GLY A 78 5.12 -15.02 -4.11
N THR A 79 5.24 -15.86 -3.07
CA THR A 79 4.90 -17.28 -3.16
C THR A 79 3.41 -17.42 -3.41
N ARG A 80 3.04 -18.33 -4.32
CA ARG A 80 1.66 -18.61 -4.70
C ARG A 80 1.17 -19.90 -4.08
N THR A 81 0.02 -19.84 -3.41
CA THR A 81 -0.67 -20.99 -2.83
C THR A 81 -2.09 -21.07 -3.36
N GLU A 82 -2.44 -22.17 -4.01
CA GLU A 82 -3.73 -22.35 -4.68
C GLU A 82 -4.55 -23.48 -4.06
N GLY A 83 -5.80 -23.18 -3.74
CA GLY A 83 -6.78 -24.07 -3.14
C GLY A 83 -6.77 -24.06 -1.61
N ARG A 84 -7.96 -24.23 -1.01
CA ARG A 84 -8.17 -24.22 0.45
C ARG A 84 -7.27 -25.23 1.18
N ALA A 85 -7.08 -26.41 0.60
CA ALA A 85 -6.24 -27.45 1.20
C ALA A 85 -4.76 -27.02 1.29
N ALA A 86 -4.23 -26.38 0.25
CA ALA A 86 -2.86 -25.88 0.26
C ALA A 86 -2.69 -24.70 1.23
N VAL A 87 -3.70 -23.81 1.31
CA VAL A 87 -3.72 -22.71 2.29
C VAL A 87 -3.71 -23.26 3.73
N ARG A 88 -4.48 -24.31 4.02
CA ARG A 88 -4.44 -25.00 5.32
C ARG A 88 -3.03 -25.51 5.63
N ASP A 89 -2.39 -26.16 4.67
CA ASP A 89 -1.07 -26.75 4.88
C ASP A 89 0.00 -25.68 5.09
N GLN A 90 -0.08 -24.56 4.37
CA GLN A 90 0.77 -23.39 4.59
C GLN A 90 0.57 -22.80 6.00
N LEU A 91 -0.68 -22.60 6.44
CA LEU A 91 -0.98 -22.10 7.79
C LEU A 91 -0.50 -23.07 8.88
N ALA A 92 -0.67 -24.38 8.67
CA ALA A 92 -0.18 -25.39 9.61
C ALA A 92 1.34 -25.34 9.73
N ALA A 93 2.06 -25.20 8.62
CA ALA A 93 3.51 -25.04 8.62
C ALA A 93 3.94 -23.77 9.36
N SER A 94 3.29 -22.63 9.11
CA SER A 94 3.64 -21.37 9.80
C SER A 94 3.41 -21.44 11.31
N PHE A 95 2.37 -22.16 11.77
CA PHE A 95 2.12 -22.35 13.20
C PHE A 95 3.13 -23.27 13.87
N VAL A 96 3.73 -24.21 13.13
CA VAL A 96 4.84 -25.04 13.63
C VAL A 96 6.15 -24.24 13.70
N GLU A 97 6.41 -23.41 12.69
CA GLU A 97 7.61 -22.57 12.62
C GLU A 97 7.61 -21.46 13.67
N SER A 98 6.46 -20.81 13.89
CA SER A 98 6.31 -19.67 14.78
C SER A 98 5.20 -19.89 15.83
N PRO A 99 5.37 -20.87 16.74
CA PRO A 99 4.33 -21.30 17.66
C PRO A 99 3.94 -20.19 18.65
N GLY A 100 2.63 -20.01 18.84
CA GLY A 100 2.07 -19.01 19.76
C GLY A 100 2.09 -17.58 19.25
N SER A 101 2.48 -17.36 17.98
CA SER A 101 2.33 -16.04 17.34
C SER A 101 0.86 -15.66 17.22
N THR A 102 0.58 -14.37 17.32
CA THR A 102 -0.79 -13.82 17.22
C THR A 102 -0.89 -12.84 16.06
N ILE A 103 -2.07 -12.79 15.46
CA ILE A 103 -2.42 -11.84 14.41
C ILE A 103 -3.45 -10.84 14.94
N ALA A 104 -3.28 -9.59 14.53
CA ALA A 104 -4.30 -8.54 14.56
C ALA A 104 -4.57 -8.06 13.12
N ILE A 105 -5.83 -7.84 12.78
CA ILE A 105 -6.24 -7.37 11.45
C ILE A 105 -6.91 -6.01 11.61
N GLN A 106 -6.39 -5.00 10.92
CA GLN A 106 -7.00 -3.70 10.76
C GLN A 106 -7.58 -3.57 9.36
N VAL A 107 -8.88 -3.32 9.28
CA VAL A 107 -9.58 -3.05 8.02
C VAL A 107 -9.50 -1.55 7.72
N ASP A 108 -8.87 -1.19 6.60
CA ASP A 108 -8.74 0.20 6.17
C ASP A 108 -9.89 0.60 5.22
N ALA A 109 -10.29 -0.30 4.33
CA ALA A 109 -11.41 -0.08 3.41
C ALA A 109 -12.14 -1.38 3.05
N LEU A 110 -13.46 -1.30 2.88
CA LEU A 110 -14.29 -2.38 2.33
C LEU A 110 -15.18 -1.82 1.21
N ARG A 111 -15.09 -2.41 0.01
CA ARG A 111 -15.87 -2.00 -1.16
C ARG A 111 -16.57 -3.19 -1.79
N PHE A 112 -17.89 -3.09 -1.95
CA PHE A 112 -18.66 -4.06 -2.72
C PHE A 112 -18.51 -3.81 -4.23
N LEU A 113 -18.04 -4.82 -4.96
CA LEU A 113 -17.87 -4.77 -6.42
C LEU A 113 -19.10 -5.31 -7.16
N GLY A 114 -19.92 -6.10 -6.49
CA GLY A 114 -21.15 -6.72 -7.02
C GLY A 114 -22.03 -7.27 -5.90
N PRO A 115 -23.16 -7.94 -6.18
CA PRO A 115 -23.97 -8.65 -5.16
C PRO A 115 -23.12 -9.64 -4.35
N ASP A 116 -22.24 -10.38 -5.02
CA ASP A 116 -21.55 -11.53 -4.45
C ASP A 116 -20.02 -11.35 -4.43
N THR A 117 -19.54 -10.11 -4.52
CA THR A 117 -18.10 -9.80 -4.54
C THR A 117 -17.79 -8.53 -3.76
N ALA A 118 -16.78 -8.59 -2.91
CA ALA A 118 -16.26 -7.46 -2.17
C ALA A 118 -14.73 -7.46 -2.21
N LEU A 119 -14.14 -6.28 -2.05
CA LEU A 119 -12.70 -6.08 -1.93
C LEU A 119 -12.43 -5.34 -0.63
N GLU A 120 -11.49 -5.88 0.15
CA GLU A 120 -10.99 -5.28 1.38
C GLU A 120 -9.51 -4.94 1.24
N GLU A 121 -9.13 -3.81 1.78
CA GLU A 121 -7.76 -3.37 1.95
C GLU A 121 -7.51 -3.15 3.45
N GLY A 122 -6.32 -3.52 3.92
CA GLY A 122 -6.01 -3.43 5.33
C GLY A 122 -4.57 -3.79 5.65
N GLN A 123 -4.33 -3.98 6.95
CA GLN A 123 -3.03 -4.36 7.50
C GLN A 123 -3.17 -5.52 8.48
N THR A 124 -2.29 -6.51 8.36
CA THR A 124 -2.07 -7.53 9.37
C THR A 124 -0.87 -7.14 10.23
N THR A 125 -0.97 -7.40 11.53
CA THR A 125 0.16 -7.33 12.46
C THR A 125 0.37 -8.70 13.08
N ILE A 126 1.46 -9.37 12.74
CA ILE A 126 1.86 -10.64 13.35
C ILE A 126 2.84 -10.36 14.47
N THR A 127 2.51 -10.79 15.69
CA THR A 127 3.36 -10.62 16.87
C THR A 127 3.88 -12.00 17.30
N PRO A 128 5.20 -12.24 17.23
CA PRO A 128 5.80 -13.48 17.69
C PRO A 128 5.57 -13.71 19.19
N ALA A 129 5.59 -14.97 19.62
CA ALA A 129 5.50 -15.30 21.04
C ALA A 129 6.73 -14.80 21.83
N GLY A 130 6.51 -14.35 23.07
CA GLY A 130 7.57 -13.94 24.00
C GLY A 130 7.82 -12.42 24.06
N ALA A 131 8.44 -11.98 25.16
CA ALA A 131 8.52 -10.55 25.54
C ALA A 131 9.46 -9.68 24.68
N GLY A 132 9.99 -10.19 23.57
CA GLY A 132 10.95 -9.49 22.70
C GLY A 132 10.74 -9.71 21.20
N GLY A 133 9.66 -10.37 20.78
CA GLY A 133 9.30 -10.49 19.38
C GLY A 133 8.94 -9.12 18.80
N VAL A 134 9.54 -8.76 17.66
CA VAL A 134 9.18 -7.53 16.94
C VAL A 134 7.93 -7.82 16.12
N PRO A 135 6.82 -7.06 16.27
CA PRO A 135 5.66 -7.24 15.44
C PRO A 135 5.97 -6.89 13.98
N GLU A 136 5.55 -7.76 13.07
CA GLU A 136 5.64 -7.54 11.63
C GLU A 136 4.30 -7.02 11.12
N VAL A 137 4.34 -5.94 10.34
CA VAL A 137 3.14 -5.30 9.77
C VAL A 137 3.18 -5.44 8.26
N THR A 138 2.14 -6.04 7.69
CA THR A 138 2.01 -6.30 6.27
C THR A 138 0.69 -5.74 5.75
N ARG A 139 0.73 -5.02 4.63
CA ARG A 139 -0.50 -4.58 3.94
C ARG A 139 -1.04 -5.72 3.09
N PHE A 140 -2.36 -5.78 2.99
CA PHE A 140 -3.01 -6.80 2.20
C PHE A 140 -4.17 -6.24 1.36
N THR A 141 -4.53 -7.01 0.34
CA THR A 141 -5.81 -6.93 -0.35
C THR A 141 -6.50 -8.29 -0.29
N VAL A 142 -7.78 -8.33 0.10
CA VAL A 142 -8.62 -9.53 0.03
C VAL A 142 -9.77 -9.31 -0.93
N VAL A 143 -9.98 -10.25 -1.85
CA VAL A 143 -11.21 -10.38 -2.62
C VAL A 143 -12.07 -11.46 -1.99
N TYR A 144 -13.28 -11.07 -1.58
CA TYR A 144 -14.30 -11.98 -1.08
C TYR A 144 -15.29 -12.34 -2.18
N VAL A 145 -15.77 -13.59 -2.13
CA VAL A 145 -16.90 -14.06 -2.92
C VAL A 145 -17.99 -14.61 -2.02
N LYS A 146 -19.24 -14.41 -2.39
CA LYS A 146 -20.40 -15.02 -1.72
C LYS A 146 -20.82 -16.28 -2.47
N ARG A 147 -20.75 -17.44 -1.82
CA ARG A 147 -21.19 -18.74 -2.37
C ARG A 147 -22.21 -19.34 -1.42
N ASP A 148 -23.36 -19.75 -1.95
CA ASP A 148 -24.46 -20.35 -1.17
C ASP A 148 -24.87 -19.52 0.07
N GLY A 149 -24.81 -18.18 -0.07
CA GLY A 149 -25.15 -17.25 1.00
C GLY A 149 -24.02 -16.95 1.99
N GLN A 150 -22.88 -17.65 1.89
CA GLN A 150 -21.72 -17.48 2.76
C GLN A 150 -20.60 -16.70 2.07
N TRP A 151 -20.04 -15.71 2.77
CA TRP A 151 -18.85 -14.99 2.33
C TRP A 151 -17.58 -15.79 2.62
N LEU A 152 -16.67 -15.84 1.65
CA LEU A 152 -15.40 -16.58 1.70
C LEU A 152 -14.26 -15.75 1.09
N GLN A 153 -13.05 -15.91 1.60
CA GLN A 153 -11.83 -15.33 1.03
C GLN A 153 -11.48 -16.06 -0.27
N SER A 154 -11.56 -15.39 -1.42
CA SER A 154 -11.27 -15.98 -2.73
C SER A 154 -9.85 -15.70 -3.20
N ALA A 155 -9.36 -14.50 -2.96
CA ALA A 155 -7.98 -14.15 -3.25
C ALA A 155 -7.43 -13.27 -2.15
N VAL A 156 -6.28 -13.62 -1.59
CA VAL A 156 -5.54 -12.81 -0.63
C VAL A 156 -4.21 -12.48 -1.26
N ARG A 157 -3.81 -11.22 -1.17
CA ARG A 157 -2.50 -10.78 -1.58
C ARG A 157 -1.90 -9.89 -0.52
N ASP A 158 -0.79 -10.34 0.03
CA ASP A 158 0.07 -9.51 0.85
C ASP A 158 0.97 -8.68 -0.07
N GLU A 159 1.14 -7.41 0.27
CA GLU A 159 2.04 -6.54 -0.46
C GLU A 159 3.49 -6.93 -0.18
N VAL A 160 4.33 -6.90 -1.22
CA VAL A 160 5.76 -7.16 -1.09
C VAL A 160 6.37 -6.12 -0.16
N THR A 161 6.68 -6.54 1.06
CA THR A 161 7.47 -5.78 2.01
C THR A 161 8.92 -6.02 1.66
N HIS A 162 9.48 -5.19 0.78
CA HIS A 162 10.95 -5.11 0.68
C HIS A 162 11.49 -4.38 1.93
N GLN A 163 11.44 -5.04 3.09
CA GLN A 163 12.00 -4.54 4.34
C GLN A 163 13.52 -4.74 4.37
N LEU A 164 14.22 -4.07 3.46
CA LEU A 164 15.57 -3.63 3.79
C LEU A 164 15.43 -2.41 4.68
N THR A 165 16.10 -2.43 5.83
CA THR A 165 16.28 -1.25 6.69
C THR A 165 16.82 -0.07 5.85
N PRO A 166 16.61 1.19 6.27
CA PRO A 166 17.22 2.33 5.58
C PRO A 166 18.73 2.17 5.36
N HIS A 167 19.42 1.57 6.34
CA HIS A 167 20.83 1.20 6.22
C HIS A 167 21.09 0.20 5.09
N GLU A 168 20.36 -0.90 5.03
CA GLU A 168 20.53 -1.92 3.99
C GLU A 168 20.21 -1.39 2.59
N ARG A 169 19.23 -0.49 2.46
CA ARG A 169 18.97 0.23 1.21
C ARG A 169 20.15 1.10 0.78
N LEU A 170 20.77 1.77 1.73
CA LEU A 170 21.93 2.62 1.45
C LEU A 170 23.20 1.84 1.10
N LYS A 171 23.27 0.52 1.36
CA LYS A 171 24.40 -0.31 0.90
C LYS A 171 24.52 -0.36 -0.62
N GLU A 172 23.42 -0.17 -1.36
CA GLU A 172 23.45 0.00 -2.82
C GLU A 172 24.31 1.22 -3.24
N LEU A 173 24.49 2.19 -2.33
CA LEU A 173 25.26 3.41 -2.51
C LEU A 173 26.59 3.39 -1.73
N GLU A 174 26.97 2.25 -1.14
CA GLU A 174 28.21 2.13 -0.35
C GLU A 174 29.45 2.45 -1.19
N TRP A 175 29.39 2.24 -2.51
CA TRP A 175 30.43 2.63 -3.44
C TRP A 175 30.72 4.13 -3.45
N LEU A 176 29.83 4.99 -2.93
CA LEU A 176 30.10 6.43 -2.76
C LEU A 176 31.03 6.72 -1.57
N VAL A 177 31.14 5.81 -0.59
CA VAL A 177 31.93 6.03 0.62
C VAL A 177 33.42 6.09 0.28
N GLY A 178 34.08 7.16 0.71
CA GLY A 178 35.48 7.44 0.41
C GLY A 178 35.72 8.86 -0.07
N ASP A 179 36.93 9.10 -0.57
CA ASP A 179 37.39 10.38 -1.11
C ASP A 179 37.51 10.29 -2.63
N TRP A 180 36.92 11.26 -3.32
CA TRP A 180 36.82 11.29 -4.77
C TRP A 180 37.30 12.64 -5.30
N ILE A 181 37.95 12.60 -6.46
CA ILE A 181 38.31 13.78 -7.24
C ILE A 181 37.78 13.56 -8.66
N ASN A 182 37.01 14.51 -9.16
CA ASN A 182 36.58 14.56 -10.55
C ASN A 182 37.15 15.81 -11.20
N GLU A 183 37.90 15.64 -12.28
CA GLU A 183 38.56 16.72 -13.00
C GLU A 183 38.04 16.77 -14.45
N SER A 184 37.60 17.96 -14.87
CA SER A 184 37.30 18.30 -16.26
C SER A 184 38.21 19.44 -16.70
N GLN A 185 38.08 19.87 -17.96
CA GLN A 185 38.84 21.02 -18.48
C GLN A 185 38.49 22.32 -17.75
N ASP A 186 37.28 22.42 -17.19
CA ASP A 186 36.72 23.66 -16.65
C ASP A 186 36.55 23.63 -15.12
N ALA A 187 36.51 22.45 -14.51
CA ALA A 187 36.25 22.30 -13.08
C ALA A 187 36.99 21.13 -12.42
N VAL A 188 37.35 21.32 -11.15
CA VAL A 188 37.82 20.26 -10.25
C VAL A 188 36.86 20.16 -9.08
N VAL A 189 36.28 18.97 -8.88
CA VAL A 189 35.36 18.66 -7.80
C VAL A 189 35.99 17.64 -6.85
N HIS A 190 36.26 18.06 -5.63
CA HIS A 190 36.59 17.17 -4.53
C HIS A 190 35.31 16.76 -3.80
N THR A 191 35.21 15.49 -3.43
CA THR A 191 34.08 14.94 -2.69
C THR A 191 34.62 14.01 -1.61
N THR A 192 34.10 14.12 -0.39
CA THR A 192 34.29 13.10 0.65
C THR A 192 32.93 12.57 1.06
N CYS A 193 32.80 11.28 1.32
CA CYS A 193 31.54 10.67 1.73
C CYS A 193 31.76 9.62 2.80
N LYS A 194 30.92 9.62 3.83
CA LYS A 194 30.96 8.69 4.94
C LYS A 194 29.56 8.33 5.41
N TRP A 195 29.45 7.24 6.15
CA TRP A 195 28.24 6.93 6.90
C TRP A 195 28.01 7.95 8.02
N ALA A 196 26.74 8.28 8.29
CA ALA A 196 26.35 8.90 9.56
C ALA A 196 26.48 7.88 10.70
N ASP A 197 26.65 8.36 11.93
CA ASP A 197 26.89 7.50 13.10
C ASP A 197 25.78 6.45 13.34
N ASN A 198 24.55 6.76 12.94
CA ASN A 198 23.41 5.84 13.07
C ASN A 198 23.26 4.85 11.90
N GLY A 199 24.14 4.90 10.90
CA GLY A 199 24.12 4.05 9.70
C GLY A 199 22.97 4.30 8.72
N ASN A 200 22.05 5.22 9.01
CA ASN A 200 20.83 5.42 8.22
C ASN A 200 20.93 6.57 7.20
N PHE A 201 22.11 7.16 7.06
CA PHE A 201 22.40 8.20 6.08
C PHE A 201 23.84 8.10 5.58
N LEU A 202 24.06 8.57 4.35
CA LEU A 202 25.38 8.95 3.85
C LEU A 202 25.53 10.47 3.94
N LEU A 203 26.65 10.92 4.48
CA LEU A 203 27.04 12.32 4.62
C LEU A 203 28.17 12.60 3.65
N ARG A 204 27.96 13.57 2.75
CA ARG A 204 28.90 13.91 1.69
C ARG A 204 29.24 15.38 1.74
N GLU A 205 30.52 15.72 1.71
CA GLU A 205 31.00 17.08 1.56
C GLU A 205 31.60 17.24 0.17
N PHE A 206 31.42 18.39 -0.46
CA PHE A 206 32.05 18.66 -1.75
C PHE A 206 32.64 20.07 -1.84
N THR A 207 33.63 20.22 -2.70
CA THR A 207 34.24 21.50 -3.08
C THR A 207 34.47 21.50 -4.58
N MET A 208 33.96 22.51 -5.26
CA MET A 208 34.07 22.69 -6.70
C MET A 208 34.86 23.96 -7.00
N LYS A 209 35.92 23.82 -7.77
CA LYS A 209 36.73 24.93 -8.28
C LYS A 209 36.50 25.02 -9.78
N THR A 210 35.91 26.12 -10.24
CA THR A 210 35.69 26.41 -11.66
C THR A 210 36.55 27.60 -12.06
N HIS A 211 37.13 27.59 -13.26
CA HIS A 211 38.03 28.65 -13.69
C HIS A 211 37.35 30.03 -13.69
N GLY A 212 37.93 30.99 -12.96
CA GLY A 212 37.41 32.37 -12.87
C GLY A 212 36.17 32.56 -12.00
N GLN A 213 35.72 31.53 -11.27
CA GLN A 213 34.60 31.62 -10.32
C GLN A 213 35.06 31.37 -8.88
N PRO A 214 34.34 31.89 -7.87
CA PRO A 214 34.55 31.52 -6.47
C PRO A 214 34.41 30.01 -6.27
N VAL A 215 35.13 29.48 -5.28
CA VAL A 215 35.01 28.08 -4.88
C VAL A 215 33.61 27.86 -4.31
N LEU A 216 32.87 26.93 -4.89
CA LEU A 216 31.59 26.47 -4.34
C LEU A 216 31.84 25.29 -3.42
N SER A 217 31.24 25.30 -2.24
CA SER A 217 31.29 24.17 -1.32
C SER A 217 29.92 23.89 -0.70
N GLY A 218 29.71 22.67 -0.25
CA GLY A 218 28.46 22.30 0.39
C GLY A 218 28.48 20.89 0.95
N SER A 219 27.42 20.60 1.70
CA SER A 219 27.16 19.29 2.29
C SER A 219 25.92 18.66 1.65
N GLN A 220 25.90 17.34 1.61
CA GLN A 220 24.77 16.54 1.19
C GLN A 220 24.49 15.47 2.23
N ARG A 221 23.20 15.20 2.45
CA ARG A 221 22.73 14.04 3.21
C ARG A 221 21.89 13.18 2.28
N ILE A 222 22.23 11.90 2.17
CA ILE A 222 21.49 10.91 1.37
C ILE A 222 20.83 9.94 2.34
N GLY A 223 19.54 9.68 2.14
CA GLY A 223 18.78 8.72 2.92
C GLY A 223 17.73 8.00 2.08
N TRP A 224 17.09 7.00 2.67
CA TRP A 224 15.95 6.29 2.07
C TRP A 224 14.63 6.94 2.51
N ASP A 225 13.74 7.24 1.57
CA ASP A 225 12.34 7.61 1.84
C ASP A 225 11.48 6.33 1.77
N PRO A 226 11.12 5.70 2.91
CA PRO A 226 10.36 4.45 2.91
C PRO A 226 8.92 4.64 2.41
N VAL A 227 8.38 5.86 2.48
CA VAL A 227 7.01 6.15 2.01
C VAL A 227 6.96 6.15 0.48
N ARG A 228 8.01 6.68 -0.16
CA ARG A 228 8.11 6.77 -1.63
C ARG A 228 8.97 5.69 -2.28
N SER A 229 9.61 4.83 -1.49
CA SER A 229 10.53 3.79 -1.95
C SER A 229 11.63 4.33 -2.88
N GLN A 230 12.32 5.40 -2.48
CA GLN A 230 13.38 6.02 -3.28
C GLN A 230 14.47 6.65 -2.40
N PHE A 231 15.66 6.87 -2.99
CA PHE A 231 16.68 7.70 -2.37
C PHE A 231 16.27 9.17 -2.39
N LYS A 232 16.65 9.86 -1.32
CA LYS A 232 16.42 11.29 -1.15
C LYS A 232 17.70 11.96 -0.73
N THR A 233 18.03 13.04 -1.43
CA THR A 233 19.20 13.85 -1.14
C THR A 233 18.78 15.25 -0.75
N TRP A 234 19.33 15.73 0.35
CA TRP A 234 19.29 17.13 0.76
C TRP A 234 20.66 17.74 0.52
N ILE A 235 20.72 18.91 -0.09
CA ILE A 235 21.95 19.62 -0.44
C ILE A 235 21.90 21.00 0.22
N PHE A 236 22.99 21.35 0.90
CA PHE A 236 23.16 22.64 1.57
C PHE A 236 24.48 23.23 1.07
N ASP A 237 24.43 24.35 0.35
CA ASP A 237 25.65 25.07 0.01
C ASP A 237 26.06 26.03 1.14
N THR A 238 27.30 26.51 1.07
CA THR A 238 27.85 27.44 2.07
C THR A 238 27.28 28.85 1.99
N GLU A 239 26.51 29.17 0.95
CA GLU A 239 25.81 30.45 0.79
C GLU A 239 24.40 30.42 1.42
N GLY A 240 23.98 29.25 1.91
CA GLY A 240 22.72 29.04 2.62
C GLY A 240 21.57 28.56 1.74
N ALA A 241 21.82 28.17 0.48
CA ALA A 241 20.79 27.60 -0.36
C ALA A 241 20.48 26.14 0.02
N LEU A 242 19.21 25.76 -0.14
CA LEU A 242 18.72 24.40 0.08
C LEU A 242 18.15 23.84 -1.22
N ALA A 243 18.68 22.70 -1.67
CA ALA A 243 18.11 21.92 -2.76
C ALA A 243 17.73 20.49 -2.31
N ARG A 244 16.78 19.89 -3.02
CA ARG A 244 16.31 18.52 -2.77
C ARG A 244 16.26 17.77 -4.09
N ALA A 245 16.76 16.53 -4.09
CA ALA A 245 16.71 15.64 -5.24
C ALA A 245 16.10 14.28 -4.86
N THR A 246 15.42 13.67 -5.81
CA THR A 246 14.76 12.36 -5.69
C THR A 246 14.98 11.57 -6.97
N GLY A 247 15.35 10.28 -6.87
CA GLY A 247 15.61 9.42 -8.02
C GLY A 247 16.74 8.42 -7.78
N PRO A 248 17.13 7.61 -8.78
CA PRO A 248 18.36 6.83 -8.70
C PRO A 248 19.52 7.79 -8.40
N ALA A 249 20.48 7.38 -7.57
CA ALA A 249 21.63 8.20 -7.22
C ALA A 249 22.41 8.55 -8.49
N THR A 250 22.03 9.67 -9.10
CA THR A 250 22.64 10.14 -10.33
C THR A 250 23.73 11.07 -9.86
N VAL A 251 24.98 10.64 -10.00
CA VAL A 251 26.09 11.58 -10.02
C VAL A 251 25.84 12.45 -11.24
N THR A 252 25.35 13.67 -11.04
CA THR A 252 25.48 14.70 -12.06
C THR A 252 26.96 14.95 -12.21
N SER A 253 27.59 14.23 -13.14
CA SER A 253 28.78 14.70 -13.83
C SER A 253 28.32 15.90 -14.68
N GLY A 254 28.47 17.09 -14.13
CA GLY A 254 28.56 18.32 -14.91
C GLY A 254 30.01 18.56 -15.28
#